data_AF-A0A534VH15-F1
#
_entry.id   AF-A0A534VH15-F1
#
_cell.length_a   1.000
_cell.length_b   1.000
_cell.length_c   1.000
_cell.angle_alpha   90.00
_cell.angle_beta   90.00
_cell.angle_gamma   90.00
#
_symmetry.space_group_name_H-M   'P 1'
#
loop_
_entity.id
_entity.type
_entity.pdbx_description
1 polymer ?
#
loop_
_entity_poly.entity_id
_entity_poly.type
_entity_poly.pdbx_seq_one_letter_code
_entity_poly.pdbx_strand_id
1 'polypeptide(L)' 'MAIRVLLADDHLIVCQSLKAVLEREGFHVIGEAADGREALRLA' A
#
# COMPACT_ATOMS: atom_id res chain seq x y z
N MET A 1 9.58 -15.32 2.68
CA MET A 1 8.55 -14.58 3.44
C MET A 1 8.59 -13.15 2.97
N ALA A 2 7.52 -12.65 2.33
CA ALA A 2 7.45 -11.26 1.89
C ALA A 2 6.87 -10.40 3.02
N ILE A 3 7.43 -9.22 3.25
CA ILE A 3 6.88 -8.25 4.20
C ILE A 3 5.57 -7.72 3.62
N ARG A 4 4.48 -7.81 4.39
CA ARG A 4 3.15 -7.31 4.01
C ARG A 4 3.09 -5.81 4.29
N VAL A 5 2.70 -5.03 3.29
CA VAL A 5 2.63 -3.56 3.36
C VAL A 5 1.23 -3.10 3.00
N LEU A 6 0.65 -2.23 3.82
CA LEU A 6 -0.57 -1.49 3.52
C LEU A 6 -0.18 -0.05 3.21
N LEU A 7 -0.58 0.46 2.04
CA LEU A 7 -0.34 1.85 1.67
C LEU A 7 -1.51 2.72 2.15
N ALA A 8 -1.22 3.82 2.83
CA ALA A 8 -2.21 4.80 3.27
C ALA A 8 -1.80 6.19 2.77
N ASP A 9 -2.40 6.64 1.67
CA ASP A 9 -2.14 7.91 1.00
C ASP A 9 -3.39 8.34 0.21
N ASP A 10 -3.80 9.60 0.34
CA ASP A 10 -4.96 10.17 -0.37
C ASP A 10 -4.64 10.55 -1.83
N HIS A 11 -3.38 10.41 -2.26
CA HIS A 11 -2.92 10.67 -3.62
C HIS A 11 -2.72 9.38 -4.43
N LEU A 12 -3.69 9.07 -5.29
CA LEU A 12 -3.70 7.84 -6.11
C LEU A 12 -2.41 7.60 -6.93
N ILE A 13 -1.83 8.66 -7.52
CA ILE A 13 -0.61 8.55 -8.33
C ILE A 13 0.58 8.09 -7.47
N VAL A 14 0.68 8.62 -6.25
CA VAL A 14 1.75 8.27 -5.31
C VAL A 14 1.61 6.81 -4.88
N CYS A 15 0.40 6.38 -4.49
CA CYS A 15 0.09 4.99 -4.16
C CYS A 15 0.51 4.02 -5.26
N GLN A 16 0.11 4.28 -6.51
CA GLN A 16 0.44 3.41 -7.65
C GLN A 16 1.96 3.33 -7.89
N SER A 17 2.67 4.46 -7.78
CA SER A 17 4.12 4.48 -7.93
C SER A 17 4.83 3.70 -6.82
N LEU A 18 4.42 3.89 -5.55
CA LEU A 18 4.99 3.21 -4.40
C LEU A 18 4.74 1.70 -4.45
N LYS A 19 3.53 1.29 -4.84
CA LYS A 19 3.20 -0.11 -5.04
C LYS A 19 4.11 -0.77 -6.06
N ALA A 20 4.32 -0.14 -7.21
CA ALA A 20 5.19 -0.67 -8.25
C ALA A 20 6.65 -0.83 -7.77
N VAL A 21 7.15 0.11 -6.97
CA VAL A 21 8.50 0.02 -6.39
C VAL A 21 8.57 -1.08 -5.34
N LEU A 22 7.63 -1.13 -4.40
CA LEU A 22 7.61 -2.09 -3.30
C LEU A 22 7.49 -3.54 -3.81
N GLU A 23 6.61 -3.80 -4.76
CA GLU A 23 6.48 -5.13 -5.37
C GLU A 23 7.77 -5.57 -6.08
N ARG A 24 8.48 -4.63 -6.73
CA ARG A 24 9.78 -4.92 -7.36
C ARG A 24 10.88 -5.25 -6.35
N GLU A 25 10.82 -4.66 -5.16
CA GLU A 25 11.74 -4.92 -4.04
C GLU A 25 11.35 -6.17 -3.22
N GLY A 26 10.30 -6.89 -3.60
CA GLY A 26 9.89 -8.14 -2.96
C GLY A 26 8.99 -7.96 -1.73
N PHE A 27 8.42 -6.77 -1.53
CA PHE A 27 7.33 -6.55 -0.60
C PHE A 27 6.00 -6.99 -1.22
N HIS A 28 5.02 -7.30 -0.37
CA HIS A 28 3.68 -7.63 -0.81
C HIS A 28 2.70 -6.55 -0.36
N VAL A 29 2.20 -5.76 -1.30
CA VAL A 29 1.21 -4.70 -1.03
C VAL A 29 -0.17 -5.34 -0.93
N ILE A 30 -0.72 -5.37 0.28
CA ILE A 30 -2.00 -6.04 0.58
C ILE A 30 -3.22 -5.14 0.33
N GLY A 31 -3.01 -3.84 0.17
CA GLY A 31 -4.08 -2.87 -0.04
C GLY A 31 -3.57 -1.44 -0.14
N GLU A 32 -4.47 -0.57 -0.59
CA GLU A 32 -4.30 0.88 -0.69
C GLU A 32 -5.49 1.51 0.04
N ALA A 33 -5.22 2.50 0.88
CA ALA A 33 -6.21 3.22 1.66
C ALA A 33 -6.08 4.72 1.41
N ALA A 34 -7.19 5.39 1.10
CA ALA A 34 -7.20 6.85 0.93
C ALA A 34 -7.31 7.59 2.27
N ASP A 35 -7.66 6.91 3.36
CA ASP A 35 -7.72 7.48 4.69
C ASP A 35 -7.44 6.45 5.81
N GLY A 36 -7.30 6.94 7.04
CA GLY A 36 -7.05 6.09 8.20
C GLY A 36 -8.18 5.11 8.54
N ARG A 37 -9.44 5.44 8.24
CA ARG A 37 -10.58 4.53 8.48
C ARG A 37 -10.57 3.37 7.50
N GLU A 38 -10.19 3.62 6.26
CA GLU A 38 -9.96 2.60 5.26
C GLU A 38 -8.75 1.73 5.61
N ALA A 39 -7.66 2.34 6.06
CA ALA A 39 -6.48 1.60 6.49
C ALA A 39 -6.80 0.61 7.64
N LEU A 40 -7.59 1.06 8.63
CA LEU A 40 -8.07 0.21 9.73
C LEU A 40 -8.98 -0.94 9.27
N ARG A 41 -9.74 -0.77 8.16
CA ARG A 41 -10.58 -1.84 7.59
C ARG A 41 -9.77 -2.88 6.81
N LEU A 42 -8.59 -2.52 6.33
CA LEU A 42 -7.74 -3.35 5.47
C LEU A 42 -6.60 -4.06 6.22
N ALA A 43 -6.29 -3.62 7.44
CA ALA A 43 -5.27 -4.21 8.32
C ALA A 43 -5.73 -5.54 8.95
#